data_AF-A0A943UTH8-F1
#
_entry.id   AF-A0A943UTH8-F1
#
_cell.length_a   1.000
_cell.length_b   1.000
_cell.length_c   1.000
_cell.angle_alpha   90.00
_cell.angle_beta   90.00
_cell.angle_gamma   90.00
#
_symmetry.space_group_name_H-M   'P 1'
#
loop_
_entity.id
_entity.type
_entity.pdbx_description
1 polymer ?
#
loop_
_entity_poly.entity_id
_entity_poly.type
_entity_poly.pdbx_seq_one_letter_code
_entity_poly.pdbx_strand_id
1 'polypeptide(L)'
;MATTVLLLELAVVLAMIFIGARMGGIGLGIFGMLGVFVLVYGFGLKPGSAPIDVMMIILAVVTAAAALQAAGGLEYLVGQAAIFLRKHPHHITYYGPLCTWLFCLVAGTAHTCYSLLPIISEIAQANKIRPERPLSLAVISASLGITGSPVSAATAAIISQNLLGGAGVELGTILMVCVPASLVAILVAAFIQNRVGKALEDDPEYQRRVREGLICPEKDTESLRQAETMARPEAKYSVWVFLFGVALVVLFGFQPQLRPEGVTMSETIEMIMMADVILIMLVGKVKVGDVTKGSVFAAGINAVIAIFGIAWMGSTFYTGNAEAINQSLSGMVAEAPFTFAVALFVMSVMLFSQAATVTTLYPLGLALGISPLLLVAMFPAVNGYFFLPNYPTEVAAINFDRTGTTRVGRWVINHSFQLPGFVTTFVAIGVSYLITLFL
;
A
#
# COMPACT_ATOMS: atom_id res chain seq x y z
N MET A 1 -10.91 28.07 26.19
CA MET A 1 -10.71 26.78 26.88
C MET A 1 -10.93 25.60 25.94
N ALA A 2 -12.09 25.47 25.26
CA ALA A 2 -12.36 24.36 24.34
C ALA A 2 -11.29 24.19 23.22
N THR A 3 -10.90 25.29 22.55
CA THR A 3 -9.85 25.24 21.50
C THR A 3 -8.49 24.80 22.06
N THR A 4 -8.15 25.18 23.29
CA THR A 4 -6.88 24.80 23.93
C THR A 4 -6.88 23.30 24.25
N VAL A 5 -7.99 22.77 24.75
CA VAL A 5 -8.16 21.35 25.04
C VAL A 5 -8.05 20.52 23.75
N LEU A 6 -8.75 20.93 22.69
CA LEU A 6 -8.66 20.32 21.36
C LEU A 6 -7.21 20.27 20.85
N LEU A 7 -6.46 21.37 20.97
CA LEU A 7 -5.06 21.43 20.52
C LEU A 7 -4.14 20.53 21.34
N LEU A 8 -4.40 20.39 22.65
CA LEU A 8 -3.64 19.49 23.51
C LEU A 8 -3.94 18.02 23.18
N GLU A 9 -5.20 17.67 22.96
CA GLU A 9 -5.60 16.33 22.52
C GLU A 9 -5.00 15.98 21.15
N LEU A 10 -5.02 16.93 20.20
CA LEU A 10 -4.35 16.77 18.91
C LEU A 10 -2.84 16.58 19.09
N ALA A 11 -2.21 17.36 19.97
CA ALA A 11 -0.79 17.20 20.28
C ALA A 11 -0.47 15.81 20.84
N VAL A 12 -1.34 15.24 21.68
CA VAL A 12 -1.21 13.85 22.15
C VAL A 12 -1.29 12.87 20.99
N VAL A 13 -2.31 12.98 20.12
CA VAL A 13 -2.46 12.12 18.94
C VAL A 13 -1.20 12.16 18.08
N LEU A 14 -0.72 13.35 17.74
CA LEU A 14 0.47 13.54 16.91
C LEU A 14 1.75 13.01 17.59
N ALA A 15 1.89 13.23 18.90
CA ALA A 15 3.03 12.71 19.66
C ALA A 15 3.06 11.18 19.69
N MET A 16 1.93 10.52 19.95
CA MET A 16 1.83 9.06 19.97
C MET A 16 2.12 8.46 18.59
N ILE A 17 1.61 9.05 17.52
CA ILE A 17 1.93 8.66 16.14
C ILE A 17 3.44 8.78 15.89
N PHE A 18 4.04 9.92 16.23
CA PHE A 18 5.45 10.17 15.93
C PHE A 18 6.39 9.24 16.70
N ILE A 19 6.11 9.01 17.98
CA ILE A 19 6.89 8.07 18.81
C ILE A 19 6.69 6.64 18.29
N GLY A 20 5.45 6.23 18.02
CA GLY A 20 5.13 4.91 17.49
C GLY A 20 5.79 4.63 16.13
N ALA A 21 5.79 5.61 15.22
CA ALA A 21 6.42 5.51 13.90
C ALA A 21 7.94 5.31 14.02
N ARG A 22 8.60 6.00 14.96
CA ARG A 22 10.04 5.86 15.20
C ARG A 22 10.44 4.50 15.77
N MET A 23 9.55 3.86 16.53
CA MET A 23 9.81 2.53 17.08
C MET A 23 9.64 1.40 16.05
N GLY A 24 8.87 1.64 14.98
CA GLY A 24 8.65 0.69 13.89
C GLY A 24 7.83 -0.55 14.32
N GLY A 25 7.50 -1.39 13.34
CA GLY A 25 6.74 -2.63 13.56
C GLY A 25 5.39 -2.38 14.26
N ILE A 26 5.18 -3.03 15.40
CA ILE A 26 3.94 -2.91 16.20
C ILE A 26 3.86 -1.61 17.02
N GLY A 27 4.93 -0.80 17.07
CA GLY A 27 5.01 0.40 17.91
C GLY A 27 3.90 1.40 17.63
N LEU A 28 3.55 1.59 16.36
CA LEU A 28 2.42 2.43 15.93
C LEU A 28 1.09 2.04 16.60
N GLY A 29 0.83 0.74 16.74
CA GLY A 29 -0.36 0.23 17.40
C GLY A 29 -0.33 0.40 18.92
N ILE A 30 0.81 0.09 19.54
CA ILE A 30 0.99 0.21 20.99
C ILE A 30 0.81 1.66 21.45
N PHE A 31 1.47 2.61 20.79
CA PHE A 31 1.36 4.03 21.13
C PHE A 31 -0.01 4.59 20.75
N GLY A 32 -0.64 4.09 19.69
CA GLY A 32 -2.05 4.40 19.40
C GLY A 32 -2.97 4.03 20.58
N MET A 33 -2.81 2.84 21.14
CA MET A 33 -3.59 2.42 22.32
C MET A 33 -3.28 3.24 23.57
N LEU A 34 -2.01 3.59 23.80
CA LEU A 34 -1.64 4.53 24.86
C LEU A 34 -2.31 5.89 24.66
N GLY A 35 -2.38 6.37 23.41
CA GLY A 35 -3.09 7.58 23.05
C GLY A 35 -4.59 7.50 23.34
N VAL A 36 -5.26 6.40 22.98
CA VAL A 36 -6.67 6.15 23.37
C VAL A 36 -6.82 6.26 24.89
N PHE A 37 -5.92 5.62 25.65
CA PHE A 37 -5.95 5.68 27.11
C PHE A 37 -5.82 7.12 27.63
N VAL A 38 -4.87 7.90 27.11
CA VAL A 38 -4.68 9.30 27.51
C VAL A 38 -5.90 10.16 27.14
N LEU A 39 -6.47 9.97 25.95
CA LEU A 39 -7.66 10.72 25.51
C LEU A 39 -8.89 10.41 26.37
N VAL A 40 -9.12 9.14 26.70
CA VAL A 40 -10.29 8.73 27.49
C VAL A 40 -10.11 9.06 28.97
N TYR A 41 -8.99 8.66 29.58
CA TYR A 41 -8.80 8.79 31.02
C TYR A 41 -8.18 10.13 31.43
N GLY A 42 -7.36 10.74 30.56
CA GLY A 42 -6.73 12.04 30.82
C GLY A 42 -7.62 13.22 30.44
N PHE A 43 -8.27 13.15 29.27
CA PHE A 43 -9.11 14.24 28.75
C PHE A 43 -10.63 14.00 28.92
N GLY A 44 -11.04 12.80 29.32
CA GLY A 44 -12.45 12.49 29.57
C GLY A 44 -13.27 12.25 28.31
N LEU A 45 -12.63 12.02 27.16
CA LEU A 45 -13.33 11.70 25.92
C LEU A 45 -14.04 10.33 26.03
N LYS A 46 -15.17 10.18 25.35
CA LYS A 46 -15.77 8.85 25.16
C LYS A 46 -14.91 8.05 24.18
N PRO A 47 -14.65 6.76 24.43
CA PRO A 47 -13.93 5.93 23.48
C PRO A 47 -14.68 5.88 22.15
N GLY A 48 -13.95 6.06 21.05
CA GLY A 48 -14.46 5.86 19.70
C GLY A 48 -14.69 4.38 19.39
N SER A 49 -14.97 4.09 18.12
CA SER A 49 -15.10 2.72 17.61
C SER A 49 -13.75 2.12 17.23
N ALA A 50 -13.50 0.88 17.67
CA ALA A 50 -12.38 0.09 17.18
C ALA A 50 -12.67 -0.41 15.75
N PRO A 51 -11.66 -0.49 14.86
CA PRO A 51 -11.82 -0.87 13.46
C PRO A 51 -11.93 -2.40 13.28
N ILE A 52 -12.86 -3.06 13.95
CA ILE A 52 -12.93 -4.53 14.04
C ILE A 52 -13.01 -5.18 12.64
N ASP A 53 -13.92 -4.71 11.79
CA ASP A 53 -14.08 -5.24 10.42
C ASP A 53 -12.76 -5.18 9.63
N VAL A 54 -12.04 -4.05 9.74
CA VAL A 54 -10.77 -3.86 9.03
C VAL A 54 -9.71 -4.83 9.53
N MET A 55 -9.64 -5.05 10.86
CA MET A 55 -8.72 -5.99 11.46
C MET A 55 -8.99 -7.43 11.01
N MET A 56 -10.26 -7.83 10.96
CA MET A 56 -10.68 -9.17 10.58
C MET A 56 -10.44 -9.45 9.08
N ILE A 57 -10.74 -8.49 8.20
CA ILE A 57 -10.40 -8.59 6.77
C ILE A 57 -8.89 -8.77 6.58
N ILE A 58 -8.06 -7.95 7.24
CA ILE A 58 -6.60 -8.06 7.11
C ILE A 58 -6.13 -9.42 7.59
N LEU A 59 -6.64 -9.89 8.72
CA LEU A 59 -6.29 -11.21 9.24
C LEU A 59 -6.62 -12.32 8.22
N ALA A 60 -7.81 -12.29 7.63
CA ALA A 60 -8.23 -13.28 6.64
C ALA A 60 -7.35 -13.26 5.37
N VAL A 61 -7.14 -12.07 4.78
CA VAL A 61 -6.33 -11.91 3.56
C VAL A 61 -4.88 -12.30 3.81
N VAL A 62 -4.29 -11.84 4.92
CA VAL A 62 -2.90 -12.16 5.29
C VAL A 62 -2.74 -13.66 5.48
N THR A 63 -3.71 -14.33 6.10
CA THR A 63 -3.65 -15.78 6.30
C THR A 63 -3.66 -16.51 4.95
N ALA A 64 -4.47 -16.08 3.98
CA ALA A 64 -4.45 -16.62 2.62
C ALA A 64 -3.14 -16.36 1.87
N ALA A 65 -2.64 -15.12 1.92
CA ALA A 65 -1.36 -14.77 1.31
C ALA A 65 -0.17 -15.51 1.97
N ALA A 66 -0.24 -15.73 3.29
CA ALA A 66 0.76 -16.51 4.02
C ALA A 66 0.68 -18.00 3.70
N ALA A 67 -0.52 -18.56 3.48
CA ALA A 67 -0.69 -19.93 3.00
C ALA A 67 -0.14 -20.09 1.57
N LEU A 68 -0.35 -19.09 0.71
CA LEU A 68 0.26 -19.04 -0.62
C LEU A 68 1.79 -19.00 -0.54
N GLN A 69 2.35 -18.19 0.36
CA GLN A 69 3.80 -18.15 0.61
C GLN A 69 4.30 -19.51 1.11
N ALA A 70 3.62 -20.12 2.07
CA ALA A 70 4.00 -21.43 2.61
C ALA A 70 3.90 -22.56 1.56
N ALA A 71 3.04 -22.40 0.54
CA ALA A 71 2.93 -23.31 -0.60
C ALA A 71 4.03 -23.12 -1.66
N GLY A 72 4.89 -22.10 -1.54
CA GLY A 72 5.86 -21.71 -2.55
C GLY A 72 5.27 -20.93 -3.73
N GLY A 73 4.02 -20.49 -3.60
CA GLY A 73 3.29 -19.82 -4.68
C GLY A 73 3.83 -18.42 -4.97
N LEU A 74 4.31 -17.71 -3.96
CA LEU A 74 4.94 -16.40 -4.13
C LEU A 74 6.24 -16.52 -4.93
N GLU A 75 7.07 -17.51 -4.63
CA GLU A 75 8.32 -17.81 -5.35
C GLU A 75 8.03 -18.17 -6.81
N TYR A 76 6.97 -18.95 -7.06
CA TYR A 76 6.53 -19.25 -8.43
C TYR A 76 6.13 -17.98 -9.19
N LEU A 77 5.30 -17.12 -8.60
CA LEU A 77 4.88 -15.86 -9.20
C LEU A 77 6.10 -14.98 -9.54
N VAL A 78 7.01 -14.82 -8.58
CA VAL A 78 8.26 -14.06 -8.76
C VAL A 78 9.10 -14.64 -9.90
N GLY A 79 9.22 -15.97 -9.99
CA GLY A 79 9.89 -16.64 -11.10
C GLY A 79 9.27 -16.32 -12.46
N GLN A 80 7.93 -16.32 -12.56
CA GLN A 80 7.24 -15.93 -13.81
C GLN A 80 7.47 -14.46 -14.16
N ALA A 81 7.40 -13.57 -13.16
CA ALA A 81 7.71 -12.15 -13.37
C ALA A 81 9.17 -11.97 -13.83
N ALA A 82 10.12 -12.69 -13.26
CA ALA A 82 11.52 -12.66 -13.66
C ALA A 82 11.69 -13.04 -15.15
N ILE A 83 11.07 -14.15 -15.57
CA ILE A 83 11.11 -14.61 -16.96
C ILE A 83 10.52 -13.55 -17.90
N PHE A 84 9.37 -12.96 -17.52
CA PHE A 84 8.73 -11.90 -18.31
C PHE A 84 9.62 -10.66 -18.44
N LEU A 85 10.15 -10.14 -17.33
CA LEU A 85 10.99 -8.94 -17.33
C LEU A 85 12.30 -9.15 -18.11
N ARG A 86 12.87 -10.36 -18.07
CA ARG A 86 14.07 -10.72 -18.85
C ARG A 86 13.82 -10.78 -20.35
N LYS A 87 12.61 -11.15 -20.77
CA LYS A 87 12.22 -11.12 -22.19
C LYS A 87 12.01 -9.70 -22.71
N HIS A 88 11.79 -8.73 -21.82
CA HIS A 88 11.52 -7.33 -22.17
C HIS A 88 12.42 -6.32 -21.45
N PRO A 89 13.76 -6.47 -21.51
CA PRO A 89 14.67 -5.70 -20.68
C PRO A 89 14.67 -4.20 -21.02
N HIS A 90 14.55 -3.84 -22.30
CA HIS A 90 14.51 -2.43 -22.73
C HIS A 90 13.26 -1.67 -22.25
N HIS A 91 12.23 -2.38 -21.78
CA HIS A 91 10.99 -1.81 -21.27
C HIS A 91 10.88 -1.93 -19.74
N ILE A 92 11.98 -2.23 -19.04
CA ILE A 92 11.98 -2.47 -17.59
C ILE A 92 11.41 -1.29 -16.77
N THR A 93 11.58 -0.05 -17.25
CA THR A 93 11.00 1.17 -16.63
C THR A 93 9.47 1.23 -16.70
N TYR A 94 8.85 0.46 -17.60
CA TYR A 94 7.40 0.27 -17.65
C TYR A 94 7.00 -1.05 -16.98
N TYR A 95 7.59 -2.16 -17.42
CA TYR A 95 7.14 -3.49 -17.00
C TYR A 95 7.54 -3.85 -15.57
N GLY A 96 8.69 -3.39 -15.08
CA GLY A 96 9.08 -3.59 -13.67
C GLY A 96 8.02 -3.03 -12.72
N PRO A 97 7.70 -1.73 -12.81
CA PRO A 97 6.65 -1.13 -11.98
C PRO A 97 5.25 -1.71 -12.19
N LEU A 98 4.87 -2.05 -13.43
CA LEU A 98 3.58 -2.70 -13.69
C LEU A 98 3.48 -4.09 -13.06
N CYS A 99 4.55 -4.89 -13.10
CA CYS A 99 4.61 -6.17 -12.40
C CYS A 99 4.49 -5.96 -10.89
N THR A 100 5.20 -4.98 -10.33
CA THR A 100 5.12 -4.68 -8.89
C THR A 100 3.72 -4.20 -8.46
N TRP A 101 3.11 -3.32 -9.26
CA TRP A 101 1.73 -2.90 -9.06
C TRP A 101 0.76 -4.06 -9.12
N LEU A 102 0.86 -4.94 -10.13
CA LEU A 102 -0.03 -6.09 -10.28
C LEU A 102 0.12 -7.08 -9.12
N PHE A 103 1.36 -7.34 -8.67
CA PHE A 103 1.61 -8.19 -7.50
C PHE A 103 0.96 -7.61 -6.26
N CYS A 104 1.11 -6.31 -6.01
CA CYS A 104 0.46 -5.67 -4.89
C CYS A 104 -1.06 -5.64 -5.03
N LEU A 105 -1.58 -5.40 -6.24
CA LEU A 105 -3.01 -5.36 -6.54
C LEU A 105 -3.68 -6.68 -6.15
N VAL A 106 -3.01 -7.80 -6.46
CA VAL A 106 -3.50 -9.15 -6.20
C VAL A 106 -3.22 -9.61 -4.77
N ALA A 107 -2.04 -9.31 -4.21
CA ALA A 107 -1.65 -9.76 -2.87
C ALA A 107 -2.12 -8.84 -1.73
N GLY A 108 -2.56 -7.62 -2.04
CA GLY A 108 -3.04 -6.65 -1.06
C GLY A 108 -1.95 -5.95 -0.24
N THR A 109 -0.66 -6.17 -0.53
CA THR A 109 0.46 -5.59 0.22
C THR A 109 1.63 -5.14 -0.67
N ALA A 110 2.13 -3.94 -0.40
CA ALA A 110 3.29 -3.38 -1.09
C ALA A 110 4.58 -4.15 -0.78
N HIS A 111 4.65 -4.94 0.31
CA HIS A 111 5.83 -5.74 0.64
C HIS A 111 6.10 -6.86 -0.37
N THR A 112 5.14 -7.20 -1.23
CA THR A 112 5.38 -8.09 -2.37
C THR A 112 6.41 -7.54 -3.35
N CYS A 113 6.71 -6.23 -3.32
CA CYS A 113 7.76 -5.67 -4.16
C CYS A 113 9.16 -6.18 -3.81
N TYR A 114 9.44 -6.59 -2.56
CA TYR A 114 10.79 -6.97 -2.14
C TYR A 114 11.41 -8.09 -2.96
N SER A 115 10.60 -9.01 -3.46
CA SER A 115 11.07 -10.10 -4.30
C SER A 115 11.32 -9.69 -5.75
N LEU A 116 10.70 -8.59 -6.21
CA LEU A 116 10.86 -8.07 -7.58
C LEU A 116 11.96 -7.00 -7.67
N LEU A 117 12.17 -6.20 -6.62
CA LEU A 117 13.19 -5.14 -6.60
C LEU A 117 14.60 -5.62 -6.99
N PRO A 118 15.17 -6.71 -6.44
CA PRO A 118 16.49 -7.19 -6.86
C PRO A 118 16.51 -7.57 -8.35
N ILE A 119 15.46 -8.26 -8.83
CA ILE A 119 15.34 -8.67 -10.24
C ILE A 119 15.27 -7.44 -11.16
N ILE A 120 14.48 -6.43 -10.79
CA ILE A 120 14.36 -5.17 -11.54
C ILE A 120 15.71 -4.45 -11.58
N SER A 121 16.39 -4.34 -10.44
CA SER A 121 17.72 -3.73 -10.31
C SER A 121 18.74 -4.41 -11.22
N GLU A 122 18.81 -5.74 -11.14
CA GLU A 122 19.76 -6.55 -11.90
C GLU A 122 19.50 -6.48 -13.41
N ILE A 123 18.25 -6.63 -13.85
CA ILE A 123 17.89 -6.53 -15.28
C ILE A 123 18.22 -5.12 -15.81
N ALA A 124 17.89 -4.07 -15.05
CA ALA A 124 18.21 -2.70 -15.44
C ALA A 124 19.71 -2.50 -15.59
N GLN A 125 20.49 -2.89 -14.58
CA GLN A 125 21.95 -2.78 -14.58
C GLN A 125 22.58 -3.57 -15.74
N ALA A 126 22.16 -4.82 -15.95
CA ALA A 126 22.68 -5.69 -17.01
C ALA A 126 22.44 -5.10 -18.42
N ASN A 127 21.33 -4.37 -18.59
CA ASN A 127 20.97 -3.74 -19.87
C ASN A 127 21.35 -2.27 -19.95
N LYS A 128 22.26 -1.81 -19.07
CA LYS A 128 22.76 -0.42 -19.02
C LYS A 128 21.66 0.63 -18.81
N ILE A 129 20.53 0.21 -18.26
CA ILE A 129 19.43 1.10 -17.85
C ILE A 129 19.71 1.53 -16.42
N ARG A 130 19.65 2.84 -16.17
CA ARG A 130 19.81 3.43 -14.84
C ARG A 130 18.79 2.82 -13.85
N PRO A 131 19.21 2.03 -12.84
CA PRO A 131 18.27 1.34 -11.94
C PRO A 131 17.33 2.26 -11.16
N GLU A 132 17.77 3.50 -10.88
CA GLU A 132 16.92 4.54 -10.28
C GLU A 132 15.54 4.66 -10.96
N ARG A 133 15.50 4.57 -12.30
CA ARG A 133 14.27 4.79 -13.07
C ARG A 133 13.21 3.72 -12.78
N PRO A 134 13.46 2.42 -13.00
CA PRO A 134 12.49 1.38 -12.70
C PRO A 134 12.32 1.12 -11.19
N LEU A 135 13.37 1.23 -10.36
CA LEU A 135 13.26 0.92 -8.93
C LEU A 135 12.44 1.96 -8.16
N SER A 136 12.69 3.25 -8.41
CA SER A 136 11.93 4.31 -7.73
C SER A 136 10.44 4.20 -8.06
N LEU A 137 10.10 3.99 -9.33
CA LEU A 137 8.71 3.83 -9.74
C LEU A 137 8.12 2.51 -9.25
N ALA A 138 8.87 1.40 -9.23
CA ALA A 138 8.35 0.12 -8.75
C ALA A 138 7.88 0.18 -7.29
N VAL A 139 8.63 0.86 -6.41
CA VAL A 139 8.23 1.06 -5.01
C VAL A 139 6.92 1.84 -4.94
N ILE A 140 6.82 2.96 -5.66
CA ILE A 140 5.62 3.80 -5.70
C ILE A 140 4.42 3.05 -6.28
N SER A 141 4.65 2.26 -7.33
CA SER A 141 3.66 1.41 -7.98
C SER A 141 3.14 0.30 -7.06
N ALA A 142 3.99 -0.29 -6.21
CA ALA A 142 3.56 -1.22 -5.17
C ALA A 142 2.54 -0.54 -4.25
N SER A 143 2.89 0.62 -3.74
CA SER A 143 2.06 1.39 -2.83
C SER A 143 0.75 1.87 -3.44
N LEU A 144 0.78 2.24 -4.73
CA LEU A 144 -0.42 2.60 -5.47
C LEU A 144 -1.32 1.38 -5.72
N GLY A 145 -0.74 0.19 -5.90
CA GLY A 145 -1.47 -1.08 -6.02
C GLY A 145 -2.36 -1.38 -4.81
N ILE A 146 -1.99 -0.93 -3.61
CA ILE A 146 -2.82 -1.07 -2.41
C ILE A 146 -4.17 -0.38 -2.60
N THR A 147 -4.19 0.84 -3.14
CA THR A 147 -5.44 1.62 -3.33
C THR A 147 -6.39 1.04 -4.38
N GLY A 148 -5.90 0.22 -5.30
CA GLY A 148 -6.72 -0.50 -6.27
C GLY A 148 -7.05 -1.93 -5.88
N SER A 149 -6.46 -2.46 -4.81
CA SER A 149 -6.53 -3.88 -4.50
C SER A 149 -7.85 -4.23 -3.80
N PRO A 150 -8.56 -5.29 -4.23
CA PRO A 150 -9.79 -5.75 -3.59
C PRO A 150 -9.57 -6.36 -2.20
N VAL A 151 -8.33 -6.73 -1.89
CA VAL A 151 -7.96 -7.45 -0.66
C VAL A 151 -7.03 -6.63 0.24
N SER A 152 -6.74 -5.37 -0.10
CA SER A 152 -5.86 -4.57 0.76
C SER A 152 -6.56 -4.04 2.00
N ALA A 153 -5.76 -3.82 3.05
CA ALA A 153 -6.17 -3.15 4.29
C ALA A 153 -6.82 -1.77 4.04
N ALA A 154 -6.33 -1.02 3.06
CA ALA A 154 -6.80 0.33 2.81
C ALA A 154 -8.15 0.33 2.12
N THR A 155 -8.36 -0.54 1.12
CA THR A 155 -9.66 -0.73 0.48
C THR A 155 -10.68 -1.26 1.47
N ALA A 156 -10.28 -2.26 2.26
CA ALA A 156 -11.09 -2.83 3.35
C ALA A 156 -11.57 -1.77 4.35
N ALA A 157 -10.69 -0.85 4.75
CA ALA A 157 -11.06 0.25 5.63
C ALA A 157 -12.18 1.11 5.03
N ILE A 158 -12.06 1.50 3.77
CA ILE A 158 -12.98 2.44 3.11
C ILE A 158 -14.36 1.83 2.88
N ILE A 159 -14.44 0.56 2.50
CA ILE A 159 -15.70 -0.14 2.25
C ILE A 159 -16.39 -0.62 3.54
N SER A 160 -15.78 -0.40 4.71
CA SER A 160 -16.41 -0.71 5.98
C SER A 160 -17.70 0.10 6.18
N GLN A 161 -18.66 -0.48 6.91
CA GLN A 161 -19.93 0.18 7.22
C GLN A 161 -19.76 1.47 8.03
N ASN A 162 -18.65 1.58 8.76
CA ASN A 162 -18.31 2.77 9.52
C ASN A 162 -17.74 3.92 8.67
N LEU A 163 -17.42 3.68 7.38
CA LEU A 163 -16.88 4.67 6.44
C LEU A 163 -17.77 4.78 5.19
N LEU A 164 -17.23 4.57 3.98
CA LEU A 164 -17.97 4.80 2.74
C LEU A 164 -18.95 3.67 2.41
N GLY A 165 -18.77 2.48 3.00
CA GLY A 165 -19.73 1.38 2.87
C GLY A 165 -21.12 1.76 3.36
N GLY A 166 -21.20 2.47 4.50
CA GLY A 166 -22.46 3.02 5.02
C GLY A 166 -23.07 4.12 4.15
N ALA A 167 -22.27 4.73 3.26
CA ALA A 167 -22.71 5.72 2.29
C ALA A 167 -23.00 5.10 0.89
N GLY A 168 -23.05 3.77 0.79
CA GLY A 168 -23.38 3.05 -0.45
C GLY A 168 -22.20 2.83 -1.41
N VAL A 169 -20.96 3.13 -1.01
CA VAL A 169 -19.76 2.83 -1.81
C VAL A 169 -19.38 1.37 -1.61
N GLU A 170 -19.51 0.59 -2.66
CA GLU A 170 -19.12 -0.83 -2.69
C GLU A 170 -17.72 -1.03 -3.27
N LEU A 171 -17.18 -2.24 -3.10
CA LEU A 171 -15.85 -2.59 -3.63
C LEU A 171 -15.76 -2.34 -5.15
N GLY A 172 -16.82 -2.66 -5.92
CA GLY A 172 -16.85 -2.42 -7.36
C GLY A 172 -16.55 -0.97 -7.74
N THR A 173 -17.09 0.00 -6.99
CA THR A 173 -16.83 1.44 -7.19
C THR A 173 -15.37 1.78 -6.99
N ILE A 174 -14.73 1.25 -5.93
CA ILE A 174 -13.31 1.47 -5.68
C ILE A 174 -12.46 0.91 -6.82
N LEU A 175 -12.77 -0.30 -7.29
CA LEU A 175 -12.02 -0.95 -8.37
C LEU A 175 -12.17 -0.21 -9.71
N MET A 176 -13.39 0.22 -10.06
CA MET A 176 -13.65 0.98 -11.29
C MET A 176 -12.91 2.31 -11.34
N VAL A 177 -12.66 2.93 -10.18
CA VAL A 177 -11.95 4.21 -10.10
C VAL A 177 -10.44 3.99 -9.98
N CYS A 178 -9.99 3.26 -8.96
CA CYS A 178 -8.59 3.23 -8.55
C CYS A 178 -7.71 2.34 -9.42
N VAL A 179 -8.23 1.25 -9.99
CA VAL A 179 -7.45 0.36 -10.87
C VAL A 179 -7.05 1.07 -12.18
N PRO A 180 -7.97 1.63 -12.99
CA PRO A 180 -7.57 2.36 -14.19
C PRO A 180 -6.78 3.63 -13.87
N ALA A 181 -7.14 4.36 -12.81
CA ALA A 181 -6.39 5.56 -12.42
C ALA A 181 -4.94 5.25 -12.05
N SER A 182 -4.71 4.18 -11.27
CA SER A 182 -3.35 3.75 -10.92
C SER A 182 -2.57 3.26 -12.14
N LEU A 183 -3.20 2.51 -13.05
CA LEU A 183 -2.57 2.08 -14.28
C LEU A 183 -2.11 3.27 -15.14
N VAL A 184 -2.99 4.24 -15.39
CA VAL A 184 -2.65 5.46 -16.15
C VAL A 184 -1.54 6.25 -15.47
N ALA A 185 -1.63 6.43 -14.15
CA ALA A 185 -0.61 7.13 -13.37
C ALA A 185 0.77 6.47 -13.49
N ILE A 186 0.85 5.14 -13.45
CA ILE A 186 2.10 4.40 -13.60
C ILE A 186 2.66 4.57 -15.02
N LEU A 187 1.82 4.50 -16.06
CA LEU A 187 2.27 4.69 -17.44
C LEU A 187 2.83 6.10 -17.68
N VAL A 188 2.16 7.13 -17.15
CA VAL A 188 2.63 8.53 -17.23
C VAL A 188 3.94 8.70 -16.45
N ALA A 189 4.01 8.16 -15.23
CA ALA A 189 5.22 8.22 -14.42
C ALA A 189 6.39 7.46 -15.06
N ALA A 190 6.15 6.31 -15.69
CA ALA A 190 7.16 5.55 -16.42
C ALA A 190 7.70 6.34 -17.63
N PHE A 191 6.82 7.01 -18.37
CA PHE A 191 7.22 7.89 -19.47
C PHE A 191 8.13 9.03 -19.01
N ILE A 192 7.84 9.64 -17.86
CA ILE A 192 8.69 10.68 -17.26
C ILE A 192 10.00 10.06 -16.76
N GLN A 193 9.94 8.94 -16.05
CA GLN A 193 11.10 8.25 -15.47
C GLN A 193 12.12 7.81 -16.50
N ASN A 194 11.72 7.45 -17.72
CA ASN A 194 12.66 7.14 -18.79
C ASN A 194 13.62 8.29 -19.14
N ARG A 195 13.28 9.55 -18.79
CA ARG A 195 14.14 10.72 -19.00
C ARG A 195 14.88 11.19 -17.75
N VAL A 196 14.74 10.49 -16.62
CA VAL A 196 15.34 10.91 -15.34
C VAL A 196 16.80 10.49 -15.25
N GLY A 197 17.66 11.43 -14.85
CA GLY A 197 19.08 11.18 -14.66
C GLY A 197 19.85 10.89 -15.96
N LYS A 198 21.18 10.82 -15.84
CA LYS A 198 22.07 10.45 -16.94
C LYS A 198 21.87 8.98 -17.34
N ALA A 199 22.29 8.63 -18.56
CA ALA A 199 22.47 7.23 -18.91
C ALA A 199 23.42 6.56 -17.88
N LEU A 200 23.21 5.27 -17.60
CA LEU A 200 23.95 4.59 -16.53
C LEU A 200 25.46 4.66 -16.77
N GLU A 201 25.88 4.50 -18.02
CA GLU A 201 27.30 4.51 -18.43
C GLU A 201 27.97 5.88 -18.24
N ASP A 202 27.19 6.96 -18.23
CA ASP A 202 27.66 8.34 -18.00
C ASP A 202 27.58 8.76 -16.52
N ASP A 203 27.12 7.88 -15.63
CA ASP A 203 27.01 8.18 -14.21
C ASP A 203 28.41 8.07 -13.53
N PRO A 204 28.94 9.16 -12.93
CA PRO A 204 30.28 9.14 -12.34
C PRO A 204 30.44 8.13 -11.19
N GLU A 205 29.38 7.90 -10.41
CA GLU A 205 29.41 6.93 -9.30
C GLU A 205 29.44 5.50 -9.86
N TYR A 206 28.63 5.22 -10.89
CA TYR A 206 28.66 3.92 -11.57
C TYR A 206 30.04 3.65 -12.17
N GLN A 207 30.60 4.59 -12.92
CA GLN A 207 31.94 4.45 -13.49
C GLN A 207 33.01 4.23 -12.40
N ARG A 208 32.89 4.88 -11.24
CA ARG A 208 33.80 4.65 -10.10
C ARG A 208 33.69 3.22 -9.60
N ARG A 209 32.47 2.73 -9.34
CA ARG A 209 32.23 1.36 -8.82
C ARG A 209 32.67 0.27 -9.80
N VAL A 210 32.53 0.50 -11.11
CA VAL A 210 33.05 -0.40 -12.14
C VAL A 210 34.59 -0.41 -12.13
N ARG A 211 35.24 0.75 -12.06
CA ARG A 211 36.72 0.84 -11.97
C ARG A 211 37.28 0.17 -10.71
N GLU A 212 36.56 0.26 -9.60
CA GLU A 212 36.92 -0.35 -8.31
C GLU A 212 36.62 -1.86 -8.26
N GLY A 213 36.00 -2.44 -9.30
CA GLY A 213 35.64 -3.86 -9.33
C GLY A 213 34.47 -4.25 -8.40
N LEU A 214 33.73 -3.27 -7.88
CA LEU A 214 32.55 -3.50 -7.01
C LEU A 214 31.33 -3.99 -7.80
N ILE A 215 31.32 -3.74 -9.11
CA ILE A 215 30.30 -4.20 -10.06
C ILE A 215 31.01 -5.02 -11.14
N CYS A 216 30.69 -6.31 -11.21
CA CYS A 216 31.20 -7.25 -12.21
C CYS A 216 30.04 -7.71 -13.09
N PRO A 217 29.79 -7.06 -14.25
CA PRO A 217 28.62 -7.32 -15.10
C PRO A 217 28.49 -8.79 -15.55
N GLU A 218 29.61 -9.49 -15.70
CA GLU A 218 29.66 -10.88 -16.18
C GLU A 218 29.26 -11.92 -15.10
N LYS A 219 29.54 -11.67 -13.82
CA LYS A 219 29.14 -12.55 -12.71
C LYS A 219 27.67 -12.37 -12.28
N ASP A 220 27.14 -11.15 -12.43
CA ASP A 220 25.75 -10.84 -12.07
C ASP A 220 24.73 -11.55 -12.98
N THR A 221 25.16 -11.99 -14.17
CA THR A 221 24.32 -12.75 -15.12
C THR A 221 24.12 -14.21 -14.70
N GLU A 222 25.03 -14.81 -13.92
CA GLU A 222 24.94 -16.20 -13.46
C GLU A 222 24.06 -16.37 -12.20
N SER A 223 24.08 -15.42 -11.25
CA SER A 223 23.20 -15.44 -10.05
C SER A 223 21.72 -15.37 -10.44
N LEU A 224 21.41 -14.67 -11.53
CA LEU A 224 20.08 -14.57 -12.13
C LEU A 224 19.51 -15.94 -12.55
N ARG A 225 20.32 -16.87 -13.07
CA ARG A 225 19.81 -18.21 -13.47
C ARG A 225 19.31 -19.05 -12.29
N GLN A 226 19.80 -18.81 -11.08
CA GLN A 226 19.38 -19.57 -9.89
C GLN A 226 17.96 -19.21 -9.43
N ALA A 227 17.52 -17.96 -9.60
CA ALA A 227 16.16 -17.55 -9.24
C ALA A 227 15.06 -18.20 -10.12
N GLU A 228 15.38 -18.57 -11.37
CA GLU A 228 14.46 -19.32 -12.25
C GLU A 228 14.26 -20.77 -11.80
N THR A 229 15.23 -21.35 -11.10
CA THR A 229 15.26 -22.78 -10.73
C THR A 229 14.66 -23.10 -9.36
N MET A 230 14.21 -22.11 -8.59
CA MET A 230 13.71 -22.33 -7.22
C MET A 230 12.20 -22.63 -7.14
N ALA A 231 11.45 -22.41 -8.22
CA ALA A 231 10.00 -22.63 -8.20
C ALA A 231 9.65 -24.10 -8.36
N ARG A 232 9.00 -24.69 -7.35
CA ARG A 232 8.36 -26.01 -7.50
C ARG A 232 7.25 -25.90 -8.55
N PRO A 233 7.27 -26.67 -9.65
CA PRO A 233 6.25 -26.56 -10.70
C PRO A 233 4.83 -26.77 -10.18
N GLU A 234 4.67 -27.51 -9.08
CA GLU A 234 3.37 -27.74 -8.43
C GLU A 234 2.83 -26.51 -7.69
N ALA A 235 3.68 -25.55 -7.31
CA ALA A 235 3.25 -24.34 -6.61
C ALA A 235 2.30 -23.47 -7.45
N LYS A 236 2.33 -23.62 -8.78
CA LYS A 236 1.39 -22.94 -9.70
C LYS A 236 -0.08 -23.18 -9.34
N TYR A 237 -0.41 -24.35 -8.79
CA TYR A 237 -1.79 -24.66 -8.43
C TYR A 237 -2.27 -23.85 -7.23
N SER A 238 -1.39 -23.63 -6.23
CA SER A 238 -1.70 -22.74 -5.10
C SER A 238 -1.95 -21.30 -5.54
N VAL A 239 -1.23 -20.84 -6.56
CA VAL A 239 -1.42 -19.52 -7.19
C VAL A 239 -2.77 -19.43 -7.87
N TRP A 240 -3.15 -20.43 -8.68
CA TRP A 240 -4.46 -20.44 -9.34
C TRP A 240 -5.63 -20.45 -8.35
N VAL A 241 -5.48 -21.18 -7.25
CA VAL A 241 -6.47 -21.18 -6.16
C VAL A 241 -6.55 -19.79 -5.52
N PHE A 242 -5.42 -19.18 -5.16
CA PHE A 242 -5.42 -17.81 -4.62
C PHE A 242 -6.06 -16.78 -5.55
N LEU A 243 -5.73 -16.84 -6.84
CA LEU A 243 -6.33 -15.97 -7.86
C LEU A 243 -7.83 -16.22 -8.00
N PHE A 244 -8.28 -17.46 -7.82
CA PHE A 244 -9.70 -17.79 -7.81
C PHE A 244 -10.40 -17.17 -6.59
N GLY A 245 -9.82 -17.23 -5.39
CA GLY A 245 -10.32 -16.52 -4.21
C GLY A 245 -10.44 -15.02 -4.44
N VAL A 246 -9.40 -14.37 -4.97
CA VAL A 246 -9.43 -12.94 -5.33
C VAL A 246 -10.50 -12.64 -6.38
N ALA A 247 -10.66 -13.51 -7.39
CA ALA A 247 -11.70 -13.34 -8.41
C ALA A 247 -13.12 -13.43 -7.83
N LEU A 248 -13.34 -14.32 -6.85
CA LEU A 248 -14.61 -14.37 -6.12
C LEU A 248 -14.85 -13.09 -5.31
N VAL A 249 -13.83 -12.58 -4.60
CA VAL A 249 -13.96 -11.28 -3.90
C VAL A 249 -14.36 -10.16 -4.87
N VAL A 250 -13.70 -10.08 -6.03
CA VAL A 250 -14.04 -9.09 -7.05
C VAL A 250 -15.47 -9.28 -7.55
N LEU A 251 -15.87 -10.52 -7.87
CA LEU A 251 -17.22 -10.83 -8.34
C LEU A 251 -18.29 -10.36 -7.34
N PHE A 252 -18.14 -10.70 -6.06
CA PHE A 252 -19.08 -10.29 -5.01
C PHE A 252 -19.05 -8.79 -4.75
N GLY A 253 -17.90 -8.14 -4.93
CA GLY A 253 -17.77 -6.69 -4.86
C GLY A 253 -18.49 -5.94 -5.99
N PHE A 254 -18.60 -6.54 -7.17
CA PHE A 254 -19.34 -5.99 -8.31
C PHE A 254 -20.82 -6.40 -8.33
N GLN A 255 -21.19 -7.50 -7.68
CA GLN A 255 -22.55 -8.04 -7.69
C GLN A 255 -23.05 -8.22 -6.24
N PRO A 256 -23.47 -7.12 -5.57
CA PRO A 256 -24.07 -7.15 -4.25
C PRO A 256 -25.15 -8.21 -4.06
N GLN A 257 -25.94 -8.53 -5.10
CA GLN A 257 -27.06 -9.47 -5.02
C GLN A 257 -26.62 -10.93 -4.82
N LEU A 258 -25.34 -11.25 -5.02
CA LEU A 258 -24.80 -12.59 -4.72
C LEU A 258 -24.61 -12.83 -3.23
N ARG A 259 -24.56 -11.77 -2.41
CA ARG A 259 -24.45 -11.87 -0.96
C ARG A 259 -25.81 -12.23 -0.36
N PRO A 260 -25.89 -13.18 0.59
CA PRO A 260 -27.10 -13.40 1.36
C PRO A 260 -27.55 -12.11 2.07
N GLU A 261 -28.85 -12.00 2.33
CA GLU A 261 -29.40 -10.83 3.03
C GLU A 261 -28.74 -10.65 4.41
N GLY A 262 -28.32 -9.42 4.71
CA GLY A 262 -27.62 -9.07 5.95
C GLY A 262 -26.12 -9.34 5.96
N VAL A 263 -25.54 -9.98 4.94
CA VAL A 263 -24.10 -10.23 4.84
C VAL A 263 -23.38 -9.04 4.21
N THR A 264 -22.48 -8.45 4.96
CA THR A 264 -21.66 -7.31 4.51
C THR A 264 -20.54 -7.76 3.55
N MET A 265 -19.95 -6.78 2.85
CA MET A 265 -18.78 -7.07 2.01
C MET A 265 -17.59 -7.56 2.84
N SER A 266 -17.39 -7.01 4.03
CA SER A 266 -16.33 -7.41 4.97
C SER A 266 -16.42 -8.90 5.30
N GLU A 267 -17.59 -9.36 5.76
CA GLU A 267 -17.83 -10.76 6.10
C GLU A 267 -17.67 -11.68 4.89
N THR A 268 -18.07 -11.21 3.70
CA THR A 268 -17.90 -11.95 2.44
C THR A 268 -16.43 -12.17 2.12
N ILE A 269 -15.59 -11.13 2.23
CA ILE A 269 -14.13 -11.25 2.03
C ILE A 269 -13.54 -12.22 3.05
N GLU A 270 -13.89 -12.09 4.32
CA GLU A 270 -13.38 -12.96 5.38
C GLU A 270 -13.70 -14.43 5.10
N MET A 271 -14.95 -14.76 4.76
CA MET A 271 -15.36 -16.12 4.44
C MET A 271 -14.63 -16.67 3.21
N ILE A 272 -14.53 -15.89 2.13
CA ILE A 272 -13.89 -16.32 0.88
C ILE A 272 -12.40 -16.57 1.11
N MET A 273 -11.69 -15.60 1.71
CA MET A 273 -10.24 -15.70 1.89
C MET A 273 -9.89 -16.83 2.88
N MET A 274 -10.69 -17.05 3.93
CA MET A 274 -10.49 -18.18 4.85
C MET A 274 -10.76 -19.54 4.19
N ALA A 275 -11.79 -19.64 3.33
CA ALA A 275 -12.03 -20.84 2.54
C ALA A 275 -10.88 -21.11 1.55
N ASP A 276 -10.34 -20.05 0.96
CA ASP A 276 -9.22 -20.11 0.03
C ASP A 276 -7.95 -20.67 0.70
N VAL A 277 -7.69 -20.34 1.98
CA VAL A 277 -6.61 -20.95 2.78
C VAL A 277 -6.69 -22.47 2.76
N ILE A 278 -7.88 -23.04 2.97
CA ILE A 278 -8.09 -24.49 3.00
C ILE A 278 -7.70 -25.09 1.66
N LEU A 279 -8.17 -24.49 0.56
CA LEU A 279 -7.89 -24.97 -0.80
C LEU A 279 -6.41 -24.86 -1.14
N ILE A 280 -5.76 -23.73 -0.81
CA ILE A 280 -4.32 -23.52 -1.00
C ILE A 280 -3.54 -24.59 -0.25
N MET A 281 -3.90 -24.87 1.00
CA MET A 281 -3.20 -25.86 1.82
C MET A 281 -3.37 -27.28 1.29
N LEU A 282 -4.57 -27.64 0.81
CA LEU A 282 -4.84 -28.96 0.22
C LEU A 282 -4.02 -29.18 -1.05
N VAL A 283 -4.02 -28.20 -1.95
CA VAL A 283 -3.34 -28.28 -3.24
C VAL A 283 -1.83 -28.14 -3.09
N GLY A 284 -1.37 -27.22 -2.25
CA GLY A 284 0.04 -26.98 -1.95
C GLY A 284 0.64 -27.99 -0.96
N LYS A 285 -0.18 -28.87 -0.36
CA LYS A 285 0.20 -29.82 0.68
C LYS A 285 0.94 -29.15 1.86
N VAL A 286 0.45 -27.98 2.25
CA VAL A 286 1.06 -27.14 3.29
C VAL A 286 0.60 -27.62 4.68
N LYS A 287 1.53 -27.67 5.64
CA LYS A 287 1.19 -27.91 7.05
C LYS A 287 0.65 -26.64 7.68
N VAL A 288 -0.42 -26.75 8.47
CA VAL A 288 -1.07 -25.61 9.16
C VAL A 288 -0.04 -24.73 9.88
N GLY A 289 0.88 -25.33 10.64
CA GLY A 289 1.88 -24.60 11.43
C GLY A 289 2.92 -23.83 10.61
N ASP A 290 3.02 -24.04 9.30
CA ASP A 290 3.98 -23.33 8.45
C ASP A 290 3.40 -22.01 7.91
N VAL A 291 2.07 -21.86 7.89
CA VAL A 291 1.38 -20.64 7.45
C VAL A 291 1.79 -19.43 8.29
N THR A 292 1.93 -19.60 9.60
CA THR A 292 2.22 -18.48 10.52
C THR A 292 3.70 -18.14 10.67
N LYS A 293 4.59 -18.92 10.05
CA LYS A 293 6.05 -18.73 10.13
C LYS A 293 6.60 -17.81 9.04
N GLY A 294 5.81 -17.55 8.00
CA GLY A 294 6.20 -16.74 6.86
C GLY A 294 6.31 -15.24 7.18
N SER A 295 7.10 -14.53 6.39
CA SER A 295 7.25 -13.07 6.51
C SER A 295 5.95 -12.33 6.20
N VAL A 296 5.10 -12.88 5.32
CA VAL A 296 3.79 -12.29 4.98
C VAL A 296 2.87 -12.27 6.20
N PHE A 297 2.83 -13.36 6.97
CA PHE A 297 2.04 -13.44 8.19
C PHE A 297 2.51 -12.42 9.23
N ALA A 298 3.83 -12.38 9.50
CA ALA A 298 4.41 -11.42 10.45
C ALA A 298 4.13 -9.96 10.07
N ALA A 299 4.30 -9.61 8.79
CA ALA A 299 3.99 -8.26 8.30
C ALA A 299 2.49 -7.92 8.46
N GLY A 300 1.61 -8.88 8.19
CA GLY A 300 0.17 -8.69 8.33
C GLY A 300 -0.28 -8.52 9.78
N ILE A 301 0.24 -9.30 10.72
CA ILE A 301 -0.04 -9.10 12.15
C ILE A 301 0.44 -7.73 12.64
N ASN A 302 1.61 -7.27 12.17
CA ASN A 302 2.05 -5.91 12.46
C ASN A 302 1.06 -4.85 11.96
N ALA A 303 0.48 -5.04 10.77
CA ALA A 303 -0.53 -4.16 10.21
C ALA A 303 -1.83 -4.16 11.03
N VAL A 304 -2.32 -5.33 11.47
CA VAL A 304 -3.49 -5.45 12.35
C VAL A 304 -3.29 -4.67 13.64
N ILE A 305 -2.15 -4.86 14.31
CA ILE A 305 -1.84 -4.17 15.58
C ILE A 305 -1.73 -2.65 15.36
N ALA A 306 -1.07 -2.22 14.28
CA ALA A 306 -0.95 -0.82 13.94
C ALA A 306 -2.32 -0.14 13.74
N ILE A 307 -3.22 -0.78 12.99
CA ILE A 307 -4.57 -0.26 12.73
C ILE A 307 -5.41 -0.26 14.00
N PHE A 308 -5.35 -1.32 14.82
CA PHE A 308 -6.09 -1.40 16.08
C PHE A 308 -5.86 -0.17 16.97
N GLY A 309 -4.60 0.22 17.16
CA GLY A 309 -4.26 1.38 17.97
C GLY A 309 -4.56 2.72 17.31
N ILE A 310 -4.06 2.94 16.09
CA ILE A 310 -4.12 4.26 15.46
C ILE A 310 -5.55 4.63 15.09
N ALA A 311 -6.29 3.72 14.44
CA ALA A 311 -7.63 4.03 13.99
C ALA A 311 -8.58 4.25 15.16
N TRP A 312 -8.43 3.49 16.25
CA TRP A 312 -9.26 3.70 17.43
C TRP A 312 -8.92 5.03 18.14
N MET A 313 -7.63 5.40 18.20
CA MET A 313 -7.20 6.71 18.68
C MET A 313 -7.78 7.84 17.83
N GLY A 314 -7.67 7.75 16.50
CA GLY A 314 -8.23 8.72 15.56
C GLY A 314 -9.74 8.85 15.70
N SER A 315 -10.46 7.73 15.80
CA SER A 315 -11.90 7.68 16.03
C SER A 315 -12.28 8.35 17.36
N THR A 316 -11.56 8.06 18.44
CA THR A 316 -11.79 8.65 19.78
C THR A 316 -11.58 10.16 19.78
N PHE A 317 -10.47 10.63 19.19
CA PHE A 317 -10.18 12.06 19.07
C PHE A 317 -11.26 12.77 18.25
N TYR A 318 -11.67 12.18 17.13
CA TYR A 318 -12.67 12.77 16.25
C TYR A 318 -14.05 12.83 16.90
N THR A 319 -14.56 11.72 17.43
CA THR A 319 -15.91 11.69 18.03
C THR A 319 -16.02 12.60 19.26
N GLY A 320 -14.93 12.74 20.02
CA GLY A 320 -14.84 13.68 21.14
C GLY A 320 -14.88 15.15 20.73
N ASN A 321 -14.49 15.48 19.50
CA ASN A 321 -14.28 16.86 19.03
C ASN A 321 -15.06 17.23 17.77
N ALA A 322 -16.00 16.38 17.34
CA ALA A 322 -16.64 16.48 16.03
C ALA A 322 -17.24 17.87 15.78
N GLU A 323 -17.89 18.47 16.76
CA GLU A 323 -18.51 19.80 16.62
C GLU A 323 -17.48 20.90 16.30
N ALA A 324 -16.40 20.99 17.08
CA ALA A 324 -15.36 22.01 16.90
C ALA A 324 -14.58 21.80 15.59
N ILE A 325 -14.29 20.54 15.25
CA ILE A 325 -13.59 20.17 14.03
C ILE A 325 -14.47 20.51 12.80
N ASN A 326 -15.76 20.14 12.82
CA ASN A 326 -16.67 20.39 11.72
C ASN A 326 -16.91 21.89 11.49
N GLN A 327 -17.06 22.68 12.54
CA GLN A 327 -17.18 24.14 12.42
C GLN A 327 -15.93 24.77 11.80
N SER A 328 -14.73 24.37 12.25
CA SER A 328 -13.45 24.96 11.81
C SER A 328 -13.11 24.65 10.34
N LEU A 329 -13.54 23.49 9.85
CA LEU A 329 -13.20 23.02 8.50
C LEU A 329 -14.31 23.26 7.47
N SER A 330 -15.54 23.59 7.92
CA SER A 330 -16.71 23.82 7.07
C SER A 330 -16.45 24.86 5.97
N GLY A 331 -15.82 26.00 6.30
CA GLY A 331 -15.53 27.06 5.31
C GLY A 331 -14.52 26.64 4.24
N MET A 332 -13.40 26.03 4.64
CA MET A 332 -12.33 25.62 3.72
C MET A 332 -12.78 24.49 2.79
N VAL A 333 -13.53 23.52 3.32
CA VAL A 333 -14.03 22.39 2.53
C VAL A 333 -15.22 22.78 1.66
N ALA A 334 -16.07 23.72 2.09
CA ALA A 334 -17.13 24.25 1.24
C ALA A 334 -16.58 24.99 0.01
N GLU A 335 -15.47 25.72 0.14
CA GLU A 335 -14.88 26.48 -0.97
C GLU A 335 -14.01 25.61 -1.89
N ALA A 336 -13.20 24.70 -1.33
CA ALA A 336 -12.28 23.88 -2.12
C ALA A 336 -12.15 22.43 -1.57
N PRO A 337 -13.11 21.55 -1.86
CA PRO A 337 -13.13 20.16 -1.37
C PRO A 337 -11.84 19.36 -1.68
N PHE A 338 -11.19 19.63 -2.82
CA PHE A 338 -9.94 18.95 -3.21
C PHE A 338 -8.74 19.25 -2.31
N THR A 339 -8.79 20.32 -1.52
CA THR A 339 -7.74 20.60 -0.51
C THR A 339 -7.67 19.49 0.54
N PHE A 340 -8.75 18.71 0.70
CA PHE A 340 -8.77 17.52 1.55
C PHE A 340 -7.77 16.44 1.10
N ALA A 341 -7.46 16.35 -0.20
CA ALA A 341 -6.41 15.46 -0.69
C ALA A 341 -5.02 15.82 -0.12
N VAL A 342 -4.76 17.10 0.16
CA VAL A 342 -3.50 17.53 0.80
C VAL A 342 -3.45 17.05 2.25
N ALA A 343 -4.57 17.13 2.98
CA ALA A 343 -4.67 16.61 4.34
C ALA A 343 -4.45 15.08 4.36
N LEU A 344 -5.06 14.34 3.43
CA LEU A 344 -4.84 12.90 3.25
C LEU A 344 -3.36 12.60 2.96
N PHE A 345 -2.74 13.35 2.05
CA PHE A 345 -1.33 13.18 1.72
C PHE A 345 -0.45 13.41 2.94
N VAL A 346 -0.54 14.56 3.59
CA VAL A 346 0.27 14.91 4.78
C VAL A 346 0.06 13.88 5.89
N MET A 347 -1.18 13.49 6.16
CA MET A 347 -1.47 12.52 7.21
C MET A 347 -0.89 11.13 6.87
N SER A 348 -0.92 10.72 5.61
CA SER A 348 -0.30 9.45 5.20
C SER A 348 1.22 9.44 5.36
N VAL A 349 1.89 10.58 5.17
CA VAL A 349 3.32 10.74 5.48
C VAL A 349 3.56 10.51 6.97
N MET A 350 2.71 11.07 7.83
CA MET A 350 2.87 10.98 9.28
C MET A 350 2.54 9.59 9.83
N LEU A 351 1.51 8.96 9.29
CA LEU A 351 1.00 7.67 9.77
C LEU A 351 1.72 6.46 9.18
N PHE A 352 2.41 6.62 8.05
CA PHE A 352 3.02 5.51 7.31
C PHE A 352 2.03 4.37 7.00
N SER A 353 0.74 4.68 6.88
CA SER A 353 -0.33 3.71 6.69
C SER A 353 -1.52 4.31 5.95
N GLN A 354 -1.83 3.76 4.78
CA GLN A 354 -2.98 4.15 3.97
C GLN A 354 -4.30 3.88 4.70
N ALA A 355 -4.45 2.68 5.27
CA ALA A 355 -5.65 2.29 6.01
C ALA A 355 -5.88 3.18 7.23
N ALA A 356 -4.83 3.42 8.04
CA ALA A 356 -4.96 4.29 9.21
C ALA A 356 -5.31 5.73 8.81
N THR A 357 -4.79 6.21 7.68
CA THR A 357 -5.09 7.55 7.16
C THR A 357 -6.56 7.71 6.81
N VAL A 358 -7.11 6.78 6.02
CA VAL A 358 -8.52 6.85 5.62
C VAL A 358 -9.45 6.63 6.81
N THR A 359 -9.14 5.72 7.73
CA THR A 359 -9.97 5.52 8.93
C THR A 359 -9.97 6.76 9.83
N THR A 360 -8.87 7.51 9.86
CA THR A 360 -8.79 8.74 10.66
C THR A 360 -9.51 9.92 10.00
N LEU A 361 -9.31 10.12 8.70
CA LEU A 361 -9.75 11.34 8.01
C LEU A 361 -11.08 11.19 7.27
N TYR A 362 -11.47 10.03 6.76
CA TYR A 362 -12.72 9.93 5.99
C TYR A 362 -13.99 10.24 6.81
N PRO A 363 -14.10 9.89 8.10
CA PRO A 363 -15.24 10.35 8.92
C PRO A 363 -15.37 11.87 8.93
N LEU A 364 -14.23 12.57 8.98
CA LEU A 364 -14.16 14.02 8.91
C LEU A 364 -14.59 14.52 7.52
N GLY A 365 -14.08 13.92 6.44
CA GLY A 365 -14.49 14.28 5.08
C GLY A 365 -16.00 14.17 4.87
N LEU A 366 -16.61 13.07 5.34
CA LEU A 366 -18.06 12.85 5.27
C LEU A 366 -18.85 13.88 6.09
N ALA A 367 -18.40 14.19 7.30
CA ALA A 367 -19.09 15.16 8.16
C ALA A 367 -19.01 16.60 7.65
N LEU A 368 -17.99 16.91 6.85
CA LEU A 368 -17.85 18.18 6.13
C LEU A 368 -18.67 18.22 4.83
N GLY A 369 -19.43 17.17 4.53
CA GLY A 369 -20.28 17.10 3.33
C GLY A 369 -19.52 16.78 2.04
N ILE A 370 -18.26 16.31 2.11
CA ILE A 370 -17.56 15.83 0.91
C ILE A 370 -18.27 14.57 0.43
N SER A 371 -18.63 14.54 -0.87
CA SER A 371 -19.34 13.40 -1.43
C SER A 371 -18.49 12.12 -1.32
N PRO A 372 -19.11 10.95 -1.06
CA PRO A 372 -18.39 9.68 -0.99
C PRO A 372 -17.56 9.41 -2.25
N LEU A 373 -18.09 9.70 -3.44
CA LEU A 373 -17.37 9.54 -4.70
C LEU A 373 -16.13 10.45 -4.80
N LEU A 374 -16.21 11.69 -4.30
CA LEU A 374 -15.05 12.58 -4.28
C LEU A 374 -13.97 12.09 -3.29
N LEU A 375 -14.37 11.49 -2.16
CA LEU A 375 -13.43 10.81 -1.26
C LEU A 375 -12.77 9.59 -1.94
N VAL A 376 -13.50 8.83 -2.76
CA VAL A 376 -12.92 7.77 -3.60
C VAL A 376 -11.93 8.37 -4.61
N ALA A 377 -12.27 9.49 -5.25
CA ALA A 377 -11.38 10.16 -6.20
C ALA A 377 -10.06 10.62 -5.57
N MET A 378 -10.10 11.06 -4.31
CA MET A 378 -8.93 11.49 -3.56
C MET A 378 -8.18 10.34 -2.87
N PHE A 379 -8.67 9.10 -2.93
CA PHE A 379 -8.05 7.96 -2.26
C PHE A 379 -6.55 7.76 -2.61
N PRO A 380 -6.09 7.94 -3.87
CA PRO A 380 -4.67 7.84 -4.17
C PRO A 380 -3.76 8.82 -3.39
N ALA A 381 -4.32 9.89 -2.81
CA ALA A 381 -3.58 10.83 -1.98
C ALA A 381 -2.95 10.20 -0.74
N VAL A 382 -3.51 9.08 -0.23
CA VAL A 382 -2.94 8.39 0.94
C VAL A 382 -1.66 7.61 0.63
N ASN A 383 -1.18 7.63 -0.63
CA ASN A 383 0.12 7.11 -1.01
C ASN A 383 1.26 8.13 -0.76
N GLY A 384 1.19 8.92 0.32
CA GLY A 384 2.17 9.98 0.58
C GLY A 384 3.40 9.53 1.36
N TYR A 385 3.44 8.31 1.89
CA TYR A 385 4.56 7.84 2.72
C TYR A 385 5.90 7.68 1.98
N PHE A 386 5.95 7.96 0.67
CA PHE A 386 7.22 8.16 -0.02
C PHE A 386 7.87 9.52 0.28
N PHE A 387 7.16 10.48 0.84
CA PHE A 387 7.67 11.85 0.98
C PHE A 387 8.92 11.93 1.87
N LEU A 388 9.06 10.99 2.80
CA LEU A 388 10.28 10.79 3.57
C LEU A 388 10.84 9.42 3.18
N PRO A 389 12.14 9.30 2.84
CA PRO A 389 12.74 8.07 2.33
C PRO A 389 13.07 7.08 3.47
N ASN A 390 12.10 6.85 4.36
CA ASN A 390 12.25 5.99 5.52
C ASN A 390 11.27 4.81 5.50
N TYR A 391 10.44 4.69 4.47
CA TYR A 391 9.57 3.54 4.35
C TYR A 391 10.38 2.29 3.96
N PRO A 392 10.14 1.11 4.57
CA PRO A 392 10.98 -0.07 4.37
C PRO A 392 11.19 -0.49 2.90
N THR A 393 10.19 -0.30 2.03
CA THR A 393 10.29 -0.61 0.60
C THR A 393 11.24 0.33 -0.15
N GLU A 394 11.30 1.60 0.23
CA GLU A 394 12.22 2.58 -0.34
C GLU A 394 13.66 2.29 0.07
N VAL A 395 13.87 2.01 1.35
CA VAL A 395 15.19 1.63 1.91
C VAL A 395 15.68 0.34 1.23
N ALA A 396 14.80 -0.64 1.04
CA ALA A 396 15.15 -1.85 0.31
C ALA A 396 15.54 -1.57 -1.14
N ALA A 397 14.79 -0.72 -1.86
CA ALA A 397 15.13 -0.35 -3.23
C ALA A 397 16.48 0.37 -3.35
N ILE A 398 16.82 1.26 -2.39
CA ILE A 398 18.15 1.87 -2.31
C ILE A 398 19.22 0.78 -2.10
N ASN A 399 18.99 -0.17 -1.19
CA ASN A 399 19.95 -1.22 -0.87
C ASN A 399 20.16 -2.22 -2.02
N PHE A 400 19.11 -2.51 -2.79
CA PHE A 400 19.19 -3.39 -3.97
C PHE A 400 19.86 -2.71 -5.16
N ASP A 401 19.96 -1.39 -5.19
CA ASP A 401 20.69 -0.67 -6.24
C ASP A 401 22.20 -0.63 -5.96
N ARG A 402 22.91 -1.61 -6.52
CA ARG A 402 24.38 -1.70 -6.45
C ARG A 402 25.10 -0.60 -7.24
N THR A 403 24.41 0.11 -8.13
CA THR A 403 25.01 1.20 -8.92
C THR A 403 25.08 2.51 -8.14
N GLY A 404 24.27 2.66 -7.08
CA GLY A 404 24.19 3.88 -6.29
C GLY A 404 23.38 5.02 -6.96
N THR A 405 22.66 4.71 -8.04
CA THR A 405 21.82 5.70 -8.74
C THR A 405 20.55 6.03 -7.95
N THR A 406 19.98 5.05 -7.25
CA THR A 406 18.84 5.15 -6.34
C THR A 406 19.36 5.56 -4.97
N ARG A 407 19.01 6.77 -4.50
CA ARG A 407 19.62 7.31 -3.28
C ARG A 407 18.79 8.39 -2.62
N VAL A 408 19.15 8.67 -1.38
CA VAL A 408 18.87 9.95 -0.73
C VAL A 408 20.01 10.91 -1.09
N GLY A 409 19.64 12.08 -1.60
CA GLY A 409 20.54 13.15 -1.97
C GLY A 409 20.97 13.98 -0.76
N ARG A 410 21.29 15.26 -1.01
CA ARG A 410 21.82 16.17 0.03
C ARG A 410 20.81 16.45 1.16
N TRP A 411 19.52 16.46 0.83
CA TRP A 411 18.43 16.74 1.77
C TRP A 411 17.59 15.48 1.91
N VAL A 412 17.00 15.27 3.10
CA VAL A 412 16.15 14.09 3.36
C VAL A 412 15.00 13.99 2.35
N ILE A 413 14.39 15.12 1.99
CA ILE A 413 13.31 15.19 0.99
C ILE A 413 13.80 15.17 -0.47
N ASN A 414 15.11 15.16 -0.70
CA ASN A 414 15.67 15.08 -2.05
C ASN A 414 16.13 13.64 -2.29
N HIS A 415 15.25 12.81 -2.84
CA HIS A 415 15.54 11.40 -3.10
C HIS A 415 14.78 10.89 -4.32
N SER A 416 15.19 9.72 -4.81
CA SER A 416 14.74 9.14 -6.09
C SER A 416 13.22 8.90 -6.19
N PHE A 417 12.51 8.72 -5.06
CA PHE A 417 11.08 8.40 -5.01
C PHE A 417 10.15 9.62 -5.09
N GLN A 418 10.66 10.84 -4.91
CA GLN A 418 9.85 12.07 -4.92
C GLN A 418 9.11 12.32 -6.23
N LEU A 419 9.86 12.36 -7.33
CA LEU A 419 9.30 12.63 -8.65
C LEU A 419 8.25 11.58 -9.08
N PRO A 420 8.54 10.26 -9.06
CA PRO A 420 7.52 9.27 -9.42
C PRO A 420 6.36 9.27 -8.41
N GLY A 421 6.63 9.50 -7.13
CA GLY A 421 5.61 9.63 -6.09
C GLY A 421 4.61 10.75 -6.41
N PHE A 422 5.08 11.99 -6.56
CA PHE A 422 4.19 13.11 -6.88
C PHE A 422 3.46 12.95 -8.21
N VAL A 423 4.17 12.53 -9.27
CA VAL A 423 3.53 12.31 -10.58
C VAL A 423 2.40 11.30 -10.46
N THR A 424 2.65 10.15 -9.82
CA THR A 424 1.60 9.13 -9.68
C THR A 424 0.45 9.62 -8.81
N THR A 425 0.70 10.33 -7.70
CA THR A 425 -0.34 10.91 -6.85
C THR A 425 -1.23 11.89 -7.63
N PHE A 426 -0.65 12.88 -8.30
CA PHE A 426 -1.43 13.88 -9.03
C PHE A 426 -2.21 13.28 -10.20
N VAL A 427 -1.57 12.43 -10.99
CA VAL A 427 -2.22 11.79 -12.13
C VAL A 427 -3.32 10.84 -11.67
N ALA A 428 -3.07 10.03 -10.63
CA ALA A 428 -4.07 9.11 -10.12
C ALA A 428 -5.29 9.87 -9.58
N ILE A 429 -5.12 10.93 -8.79
CA ILE A 429 -6.25 11.73 -8.29
C ILE A 429 -7.02 12.37 -9.45
N GLY A 430 -6.32 12.94 -10.44
CA GLY A 430 -6.96 13.56 -11.60
C GLY A 430 -7.76 12.56 -12.44
N VAL A 431 -7.19 11.39 -12.74
CA VAL A 431 -7.88 10.33 -13.48
C VAL A 431 -9.03 9.75 -12.67
N SER A 432 -8.83 9.50 -11.38
CA SER A 432 -9.89 9.04 -10.49
C SER A 432 -11.07 10.02 -10.46
N TYR A 433 -10.80 11.32 -10.36
CA TYR A 433 -11.84 12.34 -10.41
C TYR A 433 -12.60 12.31 -11.74
N LEU A 434 -11.89 12.26 -12.86
CA LEU A 434 -12.53 12.15 -14.18
C LEU A 434 -13.45 10.93 -14.27
N ILE A 435 -13.01 9.76 -13.77
CA ILE A 435 -13.85 8.55 -13.76
C ILE A 435 -15.09 8.75 -12.89
N THR A 436 -14.96 9.36 -11.72
CA THR A 436 -16.11 9.61 -10.83
C THR A 436 -17.15 10.57 -11.40
N LEU A 437 -16.83 11.36 -12.44
CA LEU A 437 -17.84 12.19 -13.13
C LEU A 437 -18.80 11.36 -14.02
N PHE A 438 -18.47 10.08 -14.27
CA PHE A 438 -19.28 9.16 -15.09
C PHE A 438 -19.96 8.05 -14.26
N LEU A 439 -19.82 8.08 -12.94
CA LEU A 439 -20.48 7.19 -11.98
C LEU A 439 -21.60 7.95 -11.28
#